data_AF-A0A2L0N2J1-F1
#
_entry.id   AF-A0A2L0N2J1-F1
#
_cell.length_a   1.000
_cell.length_b   1.000
_cell.length_c   1.000
_cell.angle_alpha   90.00
_cell.angle_beta   90.00
_cell.angle_gamma   90.00
#
_symmetry.space_group_name_H-M   'P 1'
#
loop_
_entity.id
_entity.type
_entity.pdbx_description
1 polymer ?
#
loop_
_entity_poly.entity_id
_entity_poly.type
_entity_poly.pdbx_seq_one_letter_code
_entity_poly.pdbx_strand_id
1 'polypeptide(L)'
;MRKAGYTGFGGDGLQAAQAPDNATALPAGAWGYLGTAVAGVQGFHPPKRALPRPTGPAAGSGEAYDSARVDCDRQAAERIGSPSDPGTELVGRLFDESIAATGRDTRVTAATGEWSACMTAAGFKADAPAALPDRFRAAPDVTPAERATALADADCTGRSNLAGIWFAVLAGYQRQLIDRNAQALTAQKEAVRAQDAKLARLLAGDGS
;
A
#
# COMPACT_ATOMS: atom_id res chain seq x y z
N MET A 1 -9.67 2.78 -29.78
CA MET A 1 -10.85 3.68 -29.61
C MET A 1 -11.32 4.37 -30.90
N ARG A 2 -10.71 5.46 -31.39
CA ARG A 2 -11.21 6.21 -32.57
C ARG A 2 -11.33 5.38 -33.86
N LYS A 3 -10.38 4.47 -34.11
CA LYS A 3 -10.43 3.55 -35.26
C LYS A 3 -11.65 2.60 -35.25
N ALA A 4 -12.19 2.32 -34.07
CA ALA A 4 -13.38 1.49 -33.89
C ALA A 4 -14.68 2.32 -33.78
N GLY A 5 -14.64 3.62 -34.14
CA GLY A 5 -15.80 4.51 -34.13
C GLY A 5 -16.16 5.12 -32.77
N TYR A 6 -15.38 4.81 -31.71
CA TYR A 6 -15.63 5.36 -30.38
C TYR A 6 -14.96 6.73 -30.21
N THR A 7 -15.71 7.71 -29.70
CA THR A 7 -15.28 9.12 -29.51
C THR A 7 -14.19 9.28 -28.44
N GLY A 8 -14.03 8.30 -27.54
CA GLY A 8 -13.00 8.28 -26.52
C GLY A 8 -13.00 7.00 -25.70
N PHE A 9 -12.08 6.93 -24.74
CA PHE A 9 -12.15 6.01 -23.60
C PHE A 9 -12.68 6.83 -22.42
N GLY A 10 -13.86 6.50 -21.93
CA GLY A 10 -14.26 6.95 -20.60
C GLY A 10 -13.47 6.10 -19.64
N GLY A 11 -12.58 6.69 -18.86
CA GLY A 11 -11.90 6.03 -17.75
C GLY A 11 -12.86 5.62 -16.64
N ASP A 12 -14.05 5.16 -16.98
CA ASP A 12 -15.18 4.86 -16.11
C ASP A 12 -14.82 3.76 -15.09
N GLY A 13 -13.71 3.03 -15.34
CA GLY A 13 -13.03 2.16 -14.38
C GLY A 13 -11.56 2.52 -14.08
N LEU A 14 -10.94 3.45 -14.80
CA LEU A 14 -9.61 3.97 -14.50
C LEU A 14 -9.74 5.29 -13.75
N GLN A 15 -9.98 5.16 -12.45
CA GLN A 15 -9.72 6.27 -11.54
C GLN A 15 -8.24 6.65 -11.70
N ALA A 16 -7.95 7.93 -11.97
CA ALA A 16 -6.61 8.43 -11.69
C ALA A 16 -6.27 7.92 -10.30
N ALA A 17 -5.16 7.20 -10.16
CA ALA A 17 -4.70 6.79 -8.85
C ALA A 17 -4.59 8.10 -8.05
N GLN A 18 -5.56 8.34 -7.17
CA GLN A 18 -5.42 9.40 -6.19
C GLN A 18 -4.09 9.12 -5.52
N ALA A 19 -3.23 10.14 -5.42
CA ALA A 19 -1.98 10.03 -4.68
C ALA A 19 -2.30 9.21 -3.43
N PRO A 20 -1.56 8.12 -3.17
CA PRO A 20 -1.97 7.12 -2.19
C PRO A 20 -2.42 7.86 -0.95
N ASP A 21 -3.73 7.79 -0.70
CA ASP A 21 -4.28 8.44 0.46
C ASP A 21 -3.87 7.55 1.61
N ASN A 22 -2.74 7.89 2.22
CA ASN A 22 -2.21 7.18 3.37
C ASN A 22 -3.21 7.24 4.55
N ALA A 23 -4.25 8.09 4.49
CA ALA A 23 -5.37 8.05 5.43
C ALA A 23 -6.26 6.81 5.28
N THR A 24 -6.08 6.03 4.20
CA THR A 24 -6.74 4.72 3.98
C THR A 24 -5.87 3.52 4.36
N ALA A 25 -4.57 3.74 4.58
CA ALA A 25 -3.72 2.68 5.13
C ALA A 25 -4.17 2.42 6.57
N LEU A 26 -4.48 1.16 6.87
CA LEU A 26 -4.67 0.75 8.26
C LEU A 26 -3.42 1.18 9.04
N PRO A 27 -3.54 2.05 10.05
CA PRO A 27 -2.41 2.45 10.89
C PRO A 27 -1.98 1.33 11.84
N ALA A 28 -2.43 0.09 11.60
CA ALA A 28 -2.09 -1.12 12.34
C ALA A 28 -1.24 -2.04 11.46
N GLY A 29 -0.20 -2.64 12.04
CA GLY A 29 0.65 -3.61 11.37
C GLY A 29 1.54 -4.35 12.35
N ALA A 30 2.63 -4.95 11.88
CA ALA A 30 3.59 -5.63 12.75
C ALA A 30 4.26 -4.68 13.78
N TRP A 31 4.18 -3.37 13.55
CA TRP A 31 4.66 -2.30 14.42
C TRP A 31 3.63 -1.84 15.48
N GLY A 32 2.46 -2.48 15.57
CA GLY A 32 1.36 -2.02 16.44
C GLY A 32 0.39 -1.07 15.76
N TYR A 33 -0.48 -0.44 16.56
CA TYR A 33 -1.45 0.56 16.09
C TYR A 33 -0.93 1.99 16.32
N LEU A 34 -0.96 2.83 15.29
CA LEU A 34 -0.55 4.23 15.38
C LEU A 34 -1.74 5.14 15.72
N GLY A 35 -1.72 5.70 16.93
CA GLY A 35 -2.62 6.77 17.35
C GLY A 35 -4.00 6.28 17.84
N THR A 36 -4.33 6.63 19.07
CA THR A 36 -5.57 6.24 19.75
C THR A 36 -6.82 6.86 19.11
N ALA A 37 -6.72 8.09 18.58
CA ALA A 37 -7.84 8.77 17.94
C ALA A 37 -8.35 8.01 16.70
N VAL A 38 -7.43 7.47 15.89
CA VAL A 38 -7.80 6.67 14.70
C VAL A 38 -8.30 5.29 15.13
N ALA A 39 -7.64 4.67 16.12
CA ALA A 39 -8.03 3.38 16.67
C ALA A 39 -9.47 3.34 17.18
N GLY A 40 -9.90 4.38 17.91
CA GLY A 40 -11.25 4.48 18.47
C GLY A 40 -12.35 4.65 17.41
N VAL A 41 -12.01 5.06 16.19
CA VAL A 41 -12.97 5.27 15.10
C VAL A 41 -12.95 4.10 14.12
N GLN A 42 -11.78 3.70 13.66
CA GLN A 42 -11.62 2.76 12.54
C GLN A 42 -11.49 1.30 12.99
N GLY A 43 -11.09 1.04 14.24
CA GLY A 43 -10.70 -0.30 14.65
C GLY A 43 -9.62 -0.86 13.71
N PHE A 44 -9.70 -2.13 13.35
CA PHE A 44 -8.85 -2.80 12.38
C PHE A 44 -9.45 -2.87 10.97
N HIS A 45 -10.44 -2.03 10.66
CA HIS A 45 -11.01 -1.89 9.31
C HIS A 45 -10.41 -0.69 8.57
N PRO A 46 -10.00 -0.84 7.30
CA PRO A 46 -9.67 0.32 6.50
C PRO A 46 -10.92 1.20 6.38
N PRO A 47 -10.79 2.53 6.29
CA PRO A 47 -11.94 3.41 6.13
C PRO A 47 -12.75 2.99 4.91
N LYS A 48 -14.08 2.94 5.06
CA LYS A 48 -15.00 2.66 3.95
C LYS A 48 -14.89 3.79 2.93
N ARG A 49 -14.10 3.56 1.87
CA ARG A 49 -14.03 4.49 0.75
C ARG A 49 -15.30 4.33 -0.07
N ALA A 50 -16.16 5.35 -0.06
CA ALA A 50 -17.16 5.49 -1.11
C ALA A 50 -16.40 5.74 -2.41
N LEU A 51 -16.31 4.73 -3.28
CA LEU A 51 -15.83 4.96 -4.64
C LEU A 51 -16.77 5.98 -5.28
N PRO A 52 -16.26 7.10 -5.83
CA PRO A 52 -17.10 8.01 -6.60
C PRO A 52 -17.81 7.19 -7.70
N ARG A 53 -19.15 7.23 -7.70
CA ARG A 53 -19.91 6.62 -8.78
C ARG A 53 -19.59 7.40 -10.06
N PRO A 54 -19.22 6.74 -11.17
CA PRO A 54 -18.97 7.45 -12.42
C PRO A 54 -20.18 8.32 -12.77
N THR A 55 -20.00 9.63 -12.87
CA THR A 55 -21.05 10.60 -13.22
C THR A 55 -21.06 10.93 -14.71
N GLY A 56 -20.63 9.99 -15.56
CA GLY A 56 -20.58 10.15 -17.01
C GLY A 56 -21.47 9.13 -17.74
N PRO A 57 -21.90 9.41 -18.98
CA PRO A 57 -22.48 8.38 -19.84
C PRO A 57 -21.46 7.26 -20.02
N ALA A 58 -21.89 6.00 -19.89
CA ALA A 58 -21.02 4.85 -20.10
C ALA A 58 -20.33 4.99 -21.46
N ALA A 59 -19.00 4.97 -21.47
CA ALA A 59 -18.23 4.91 -22.70
C ALA A 59 -18.49 3.54 -23.34
N GLY A 60 -19.53 3.43 -24.16
CA GLY A 60 -19.90 2.19 -24.86
C GLY A 60 -20.13 0.97 -23.95
N SER A 61 -20.61 -0.11 -24.54
CA SER A 61 -20.66 -1.43 -23.91
C SER A 61 -20.65 -2.52 -24.99
N GLY A 62 -20.21 -3.72 -24.62
CA GLY A 62 -20.20 -4.89 -25.51
C GLY A 62 -18.82 -5.24 -26.08
N GLU A 63 -18.74 -6.40 -26.74
CA GLU A 63 -17.50 -7.06 -27.15
C GLU A 63 -16.60 -6.19 -28.05
N ALA A 64 -17.20 -5.43 -28.97
CA ALA A 64 -16.46 -4.52 -29.86
C ALA A 64 -15.79 -3.37 -29.08
N TYR A 65 -16.44 -2.88 -28.02
CA TYR A 65 -15.89 -1.84 -27.15
C TYR A 65 -14.75 -2.41 -26.29
N ASP A 66 -14.96 -3.59 -25.69
CA ASP A 66 -13.96 -4.26 -24.87
C ASP A 66 -12.69 -4.59 -25.65
N SER A 67 -12.84 -5.10 -26.88
CA SER A 67 -11.72 -5.34 -27.79
C SER A 67 -10.98 -4.05 -28.15
N ALA A 68 -11.71 -2.99 -28.49
CA ALA A 68 -11.11 -1.69 -28.80
C ALA A 68 -10.39 -1.04 -27.60
N ARG A 69 -10.87 -1.30 -26.37
CA ARG A 69 -10.23 -0.90 -25.12
C ARG A 69 -8.95 -1.67 -24.88
N VAL A 70 -8.98 -3.00 -24.92
CA VAL A 70 -7.79 -3.85 -24.74
C VAL A 70 -6.69 -3.49 -25.73
N ASP A 71 -7.05 -3.24 -26.99
CA ASP A 71 -6.10 -2.79 -28.01
C ASP A 71 -5.51 -1.40 -27.70
N CYS A 72 -6.33 -0.48 -27.17
CA CYS A 72 -5.88 0.84 -26.74
C CYS A 72 -4.92 0.75 -25.55
N ASP A 73 -5.24 -0.08 -24.55
CA ASP A 73 -4.43 -0.31 -23.36
C ASP A 73 -3.06 -0.91 -23.74
N ARG A 74 -3.05 -1.90 -24.64
CA ARG A 74 -1.81 -2.48 -25.19
C ARG A 74 -0.96 -1.43 -25.90
N GLN A 75 -1.52 -0.63 -26.79
CA GLN A 75 -0.78 0.42 -27.50
C GLN A 75 -0.25 1.49 -26.55
N ALA A 76 -1.02 1.85 -25.52
CA ALA A 76 -0.55 2.77 -24.49
C ALA A 76 0.63 2.17 -23.71
N ALA A 77 0.54 0.90 -23.30
CA ALA A 77 1.61 0.19 -22.61
C ALA A 77 2.88 0.08 -23.46
N GLU A 78 2.77 -0.25 -24.76
CA GLU A 78 3.90 -0.27 -25.70
C GLU A 78 4.55 1.12 -25.85
N ARG A 79 3.73 2.17 -25.90
CA ARG A 79 4.20 3.55 -26.02
C ARG A 79 4.78 4.08 -24.72
N ILE A 80 4.33 3.67 -23.55
CA ILE A 80 4.91 4.10 -22.26
C ILE A 80 6.16 3.28 -21.94
N GLY A 81 6.16 1.99 -22.28
CA GLY A 81 7.14 1.02 -21.81
C GLY A 81 6.98 0.72 -20.31
N SER A 82 7.58 -0.35 -19.82
CA SER A 82 7.68 -0.65 -18.38
C SER A 82 9.14 -0.50 -17.91
N PRO A 83 9.39 -0.16 -16.63
CA PRO A 83 10.72 -0.34 -16.05
C PRO A 83 11.14 -1.81 -16.22
N SER A 84 12.44 -2.07 -16.29
CA SER A 84 12.91 -3.45 -16.49
C SER A 84 12.38 -4.38 -15.39
N ASP A 85 11.83 -5.53 -15.79
CA ASP A 85 11.33 -6.54 -14.84
C ASP A 85 12.37 -6.90 -13.75
N PRO A 86 13.67 -7.07 -14.07
CA PRO A 86 14.69 -7.34 -13.05
C PRO A 86 14.85 -6.23 -11.99
N GLY A 87 14.70 -4.97 -12.39
CA GLY A 87 14.81 -3.84 -11.47
C GLY A 87 13.58 -3.71 -10.55
N THR A 88 12.39 -4.00 -11.08
CA THR A 88 11.15 -4.05 -10.29
C THR A 88 11.18 -5.22 -9.30
N GLU A 89 11.62 -6.40 -9.75
CA GLU A 89 11.81 -7.58 -8.92
C GLU A 89 12.84 -7.33 -7.81
N LEU A 90 13.96 -6.67 -8.13
CA LEU A 90 14.97 -6.28 -7.14
C LEU A 90 14.35 -5.41 -6.03
N VAL A 91 13.61 -4.36 -6.38
CA VAL A 91 12.99 -3.47 -5.39
C VAL A 91 12.04 -4.24 -4.47
N GLY A 92 11.17 -5.09 -5.04
CA GLY A 92 10.25 -5.93 -4.26
C GLY A 92 10.99 -6.87 -3.31
N ARG A 93 11.98 -7.61 -3.82
CA ARG A 93 12.80 -8.52 -3.00
C ARG A 93 13.52 -7.81 -1.85
N LEU A 94 14.13 -6.65 -2.11
CA LEU A 94 14.84 -5.88 -1.06
C LEU A 94 13.86 -5.34 -0.01
N PHE A 95 12.65 -4.96 -0.42
CA PHE A 95 11.59 -4.57 0.52
C PHE A 95 11.22 -5.74 1.43
N ASP A 96 10.91 -6.91 0.87
CA ASP A 96 10.55 -8.11 1.63
C ASP A 96 11.67 -8.56 2.58
N GLU A 97 12.92 -8.55 2.10
CA GLU A 97 14.10 -8.85 2.92
C GLU A 97 14.21 -7.89 4.11
N SER A 98 13.99 -6.59 3.90
CA SER A 98 14.05 -5.57 4.96
C SER A 98 12.99 -5.77 6.03
N ILE A 99 11.76 -6.12 5.63
CA ILE A 99 10.65 -6.40 6.56
C ILE A 99 10.92 -7.68 7.34
N ALA A 100 11.36 -8.75 6.67
CA ALA A 100 11.69 -10.03 7.30
C ALA A 100 12.88 -9.93 8.26
N ALA A 101 13.89 -9.09 7.95
CA ALA A 101 15.00 -8.81 8.86
C ALA A 101 14.52 -8.02 10.08
N THR A 102 13.69 -7.00 9.89
CA THR A 102 13.12 -6.18 10.97
C THR A 102 12.31 -7.03 11.96
N GLY A 103 11.42 -7.90 11.46
CA GLY A 103 10.61 -8.76 12.32
C GLY A 103 11.42 -9.78 13.15
N ARG A 104 12.68 -10.05 12.77
CA ARG A 104 13.59 -10.96 13.49
C ARG A 104 14.61 -10.22 14.36
N ASP A 105 14.70 -8.89 14.27
CA ASP A 105 15.64 -8.09 15.05
C ASP A 105 15.31 -8.19 16.54
N THR A 106 16.32 -8.42 17.38
CA THR A 106 16.13 -8.64 18.82
C THR A 106 15.54 -7.44 19.54
N ARG A 107 15.78 -6.22 19.04
CA ARG A 107 15.17 -5.00 19.60
C ARG A 107 13.68 -4.95 19.33
N VAL A 108 13.28 -5.39 18.13
CA VAL A 108 11.87 -5.45 17.73
C VAL A 108 11.15 -6.56 18.50
N THR A 109 11.74 -7.76 18.60
CA THR A 109 11.10 -8.86 19.33
C THR A 109 10.99 -8.58 20.83
N ALA A 110 11.95 -7.86 21.43
CA ALA A 110 11.84 -7.38 22.81
C ALA A 110 10.67 -6.40 22.99
N ALA A 111 10.56 -5.37 22.14
CA ALA A 111 9.46 -4.42 22.20
C ALA A 111 8.09 -5.07 21.95
N THR A 112 8.01 -6.07 21.06
CA THR A 112 6.80 -6.88 20.84
C THR A 112 6.42 -7.66 22.11
N GLY A 113 7.41 -8.17 22.85
CA GLY A 113 7.17 -8.82 24.15
C GLY A 113 6.58 -7.86 25.19
N GLU A 114 7.11 -6.65 25.30
CA GLU A 114 6.56 -5.59 26.17
C GLU A 114 5.14 -5.19 25.77
N TRP A 115 4.91 -5.04 24.47
CA TRP A 115 3.58 -4.79 23.90
C TRP A 115 2.60 -5.92 24.27
N SER A 116 3.00 -7.18 24.13
CA SER A 116 2.15 -8.34 24.42
C SER A 116 1.79 -8.44 25.91
N ALA A 117 2.75 -8.14 26.78
CA ALA A 117 2.53 -8.05 28.23
C ALA A 117 1.53 -6.93 28.57
N CYS A 118 1.66 -5.77 27.93
CA CYS A 118 0.72 -4.65 28.08
C CYS A 118 -0.69 -5.03 27.63
N MET A 119 -0.84 -5.66 26.45
CA MET A 119 -2.13 -6.12 25.94
C MET A 119 -2.79 -7.11 26.90
N THR A 120 -2.00 -8.06 27.42
CA THR A 120 -2.48 -9.03 28.42
C THR A 120 -2.98 -8.34 29.68
N ALA A 121 -2.24 -7.35 30.20
CA ALA A 121 -2.67 -6.55 31.34
C ALA A 121 -3.95 -5.71 31.06
N ALA A 122 -4.15 -5.31 29.81
CA ALA A 122 -5.37 -4.64 29.33
C ALA A 122 -6.55 -5.62 29.07
N GLY A 123 -6.35 -6.93 29.27
CA GLY A 123 -7.39 -7.96 29.09
C GLY A 123 -7.45 -8.57 27.69
N PHE A 124 -6.50 -8.25 26.81
CA PHE A 124 -6.45 -8.74 25.43
C PHE A 124 -5.23 -9.65 25.22
N LYS A 125 -5.45 -10.93 24.87
CA LYS A 125 -4.35 -11.85 24.57
C LYS A 125 -3.88 -11.70 23.14
N ALA A 126 -2.62 -11.37 22.89
CA ALA A 126 -2.02 -11.42 21.56
C ALA A 126 -0.49 -11.50 21.68
N ASP A 127 0.13 -12.40 20.92
CA ASP A 127 1.59 -12.61 20.94
C ASP A 127 2.33 -11.58 20.06
N ALA A 128 1.65 -11.03 19.05
CA ALA A 128 2.15 -9.97 18.19
C ALA A 128 1.00 -9.11 17.65
N PRO A 129 1.23 -7.83 17.33
CA PRO A 129 0.19 -6.95 16.80
C PRO A 129 -0.47 -7.45 15.52
N ALA A 130 0.32 -8.06 14.63
CA ALA A 130 -0.16 -8.55 13.34
C ALA A 130 -1.28 -9.61 13.45
N ALA A 131 -1.46 -10.25 14.62
CA ALA A 131 -2.52 -11.22 14.85
C ALA A 131 -3.89 -10.59 15.19
N LEU A 132 -3.96 -9.28 15.43
CA LEU A 132 -5.20 -8.60 15.83
C LEU A 132 -6.16 -8.36 14.66
N PRO A 133 -5.75 -7.85 13.49
CA PRO A 133 -6.67 -7.58 12.37
C PRO A 133 -7.47 -8.81 11.93
N ASP A 134 -6.83 -9.98 11.91
CA ASP A 134 -7.45 -11.23 11.45
C ASP A 134 -8.65 -11.66 12.31
N ARG A 135 -8.70 -11.25 13.58
CA ARG A 135 -9.79 -11.57 14.51
C ARG A 135 -11.08 -10.86 14.15
N PHE A 136 -10.99 -9.69 13.50
CA PHE A 136 -12.12 -8.82 13.22
C PHE A 136 -12.49 -8.79 11.75
N ARG A 137 -11.70 -9.43 10.87
CA ARG A 137 -11.88 -9.45 9.41
C ARG A 137 -13.25 -9.93 8.94
N ALA A 138 -13.91 -10.82 9.69
CA ALA A 138 -15.22 -11.37 9.32
C ALA A 138 -16.39 -10.43 9.64
N ALA A 139 -16.19 -9.41 10.49
CA ALA A 139 -17.24 -8.46 10.81
C ALA A 139 -17.43 -7.46 9.65
N PRO A 140 -18.67 -7.11 9.27
CA PRO A 140 -18.92 -6.13 8.20
C PRO A 140 -18.71 -4.67 8.64
N ASP A 141 -18.69 -4.44 9.95
CA ASP A 141 -18.62 -3.14 10.60
C ASP A 141 -17.79 -3.22 11.88
N VAL A 142 -17.17 -2.09 12.25
CA VAL A 142 -16.35 -1.97 13.44
C VAL A 142 -17.19 -2.22 14.70
N THR A 143 -16.85 -3.26 15.44
CA THR A 143 -17.58 -3.64 16.67
C THR A 143 -17.05 -2.88 17.90
N PRO A 144 -17.83 -2.80 19.01
CA PRO A 144 -17.32 -2.24 20.26
C PRO A 144 -16.09 -2.98 20.81
N ALA A 145 -16.06 -4.32 20.69
CA ALA A 145 -14.93 -5.13 21.12
C ALA A 145 -13.67 -4.85 20.30
N GLU A 146 -13.84 -4.65 19.00
CA GLU A 146 -12.76 -4.26 18.10
C GLU A 146 -12.18 -2.88 18.44
N ARG A 147 -13.04 -1.87 18.65
CA ARG A 147 -12.59 -0.54 19.08
C ARG A 147 -11.80 -0.60 20.37
N ALA A 148 -12.29 -1.35 21.36
CA ALA A 148 -11.58 -1.53 22.63
C ALA A 148 -10.22 -2.21 22.43
N THR A 149 -10.15 -3.21 21.55
CA THR A 149 -8.89 -3.90 21.21
C THR A 149 -7.92 -2.98 20.49
N ALA A 150 -8.38 -2.19 19.52
CA ALA A 150 -7.55 -1.25 18.77
C ALA A 150 -7.03 -0.11 19.66
N LEU A 151 -7.86 0.41 20.58
CA LEU A 151 -7.43 1.41 21.57
C LEU A 151 -6.34 0.84 22.49
N ALA A 152 -6.51 -0.39 22.97
CA ALA A 152 -5.49 -1.06 23.78
C ALA A 152 -4.20 -1.29 22.98
N ASP A 153 -4.29 -1.70 21.70
CA ASP A 153 -3.13 -1.84 20.82
C ASP A 153 -2.39 -0.50 20.66
N ALA A 154 -3.10 0.60 20.42
CA ALA A 154 -2.48 1.92 20.27
C ALA A 154 -1.77 2.37 21.56
N ASP A 155 -2.42 2.21 22.72
CA ASP A 155 -1.81 2.53 24.02
C ASP A 155 -0.57 1.66 24.30
N CYS A 156 -0.67 0.35 24.05
CA CYS A 156 0.43 -0.58 24.27
C CYS A 156 1.58 -0.39 23.28
N THR A 157 1.28 0.04 22.05
CA THR A 157 2.28 0.45 21.05
C THR A 157 3.06 1.67 21.52
N GLY A 158 2.37 2.66 22.09
CA GLY A 158 3.01 3.84 22.69
C GLY A 158 3.87 3.48 23.90
N ARG A 159 3.37 2.64 24.81
CA ARG A 159 4.08 2.25 26.04
C ARG A 159 5.34 1.43 25.81
N SER A 160 5.34 0.54 24.83
CA SER A 160 6.49 -0.30 24.45
C SER A 160 7.43 0.39 23.44
N ASN A 161 7.05 1.57 22.93
CA ASN A 161 7.71 2.23 21.81
C ASN A 161 7.90 1.30 20.58
N LEU A 162 7.01 0.31 20.41
CA LEU A 162 7.17 -0.73 19.39
C LEU A 162 7.26 -0.14 17.99
N ALA A 163 6.39 0.81 17.65
CA ALA A 163 6.41 1.46 16.34
C ALA A 163 7.71 2.24 16.09
N GLY A 164 8.18 3.00 17.07
CA GLY A 164 9.41 3.78 16.95
C GLY A 164 10.63 2.88 16.72
N ILE A 165 10.73 1.78 17.47
CA ILE A 165 11.79 0.79 17.31
C ILE A 165 11.68 0.09 15.95
N TRP A 166 10.50 -0.39 15.58
CA TRP A 166 10.27 -1.07 14.30
C TRP A 166 10.72 -0.22 13.12
N PHE A 167 10.26 1.04 13.04
CA PHE A 167 10.61 1.91 11.91
C PHE A 167 12.09 2.33 11.90
N ALA A 168 12.70 2.55 13.06
CA ALA A 168 14.14 2.82 13.13
C ALA A 168 14.98 1.64 12.64
N VAL A 169 14.61 0.41 13.05
CA VAL A 169 15.28 -0.82 12.61
C VAL A 169 15.07 -1.06 11.11
N LEU A 170 13.83 -0.93 10.63
CA LEU A 170 13.50 -1.08 9.21
C LEU A 170 14.27 -0.10 8.33
N ALA A 171 14.32 1.18 8.71
CA ALA A 171 15.09 2.18 7.98
C ALA A 171 16.59 1.83 7.94
N GLY A 172 17.13 1.27 9.03
CA GLY A 172 18.50 0.77 9.10
C GLY A 172 18.77 -0.35 8.09
N TYR A 173 17.90 -1.37 8.03
CA TYR A 173 18.04 -2.46 7.06
C TYR A 173 17.84 -1.99 5.62
N GLN A 174 16.84 -1.16 5.36
CA GLN A 174 16.60 -0.58 4.04
C GLN A 174 17.80 0.23 3.57
N ARG A 175 18.43 1.04 4.43
CA ARG A 175 19.65 1.79 4.08
C ARG A 175 20.78 0.85 3.66
N GLN A 176 21.06 -0.19 4.45
CA GLN A 176 22.11 -1.16 4.13
C GLN A 176 21.84 -1.88 2.81
N LEU A 177 20.60 -2.29 2.54
CA LEU A 177 20.22 -2.95 1.31
C LEU A 177 20.32 -2.00 0.11
N ILE A 178 19.95 -0.73 0.27
CA ILE A 178 20.13 0.30 -0.75
C ILE A 178 21.62 0.48 -1.06
N ASP A 179 22.46 0.64 -0.04
CA ASP A 179 23.89 0.88 -0.22
C ASP A 179 24.58 -0.30 -0.93
N ARG A 180 24.21 -1.55 -0.58
CA ARG A 180 24.73 -2.77 -1.24
C ARG A 180 24.25 -2.94 -2.68
N ASN A 181 23.10 -2.37 -3.04
CA ASN A 181 22.48 -2.51 -4.37
C ASN A 181 22.45 -1.19 -5.15
N ALA A 182 23.28 -0.21 -4.76
CA ALA A 182 23.17 1.18 -5.20
C ALA A 182 23.21 1.34 -6.73
N GLN A 183 24.09 0.60 -7.42
CA GLN A 183 24.19 0.64 -8.88
C GLN A 183 22.90 0.18 -9.56
N ALA A 184 22.40 -1.00 -9.19
CA ALA A 184 21.19 -1.57 -9.78
C ALA A 184 19.94 -0.73 -9.45
N LEU A 185 19.85 -0.20 -8.23
CA LEU A 185 18.75 0.69 -7.83
C LEU A 185 18.83 2.06 -8.51
N THR A 186 20.04 2.56 -8.80
CA THR A 186 20.21 3.80 -9.58
C THR A 186 19.74 3.60 -11.01
N ALA A 187 20.13 2.50 -11.66
CA ALA A 187 19.66 2.15 -12.99
C ALA A 187 18.13 2.01 -13.04
N GLN A 188 17.53 1.34 -12.05
CA GLN A 188 16.07 1.22 -11.95
C GLN A 188 15.41 2.58 -11.75
N LYS A 189 15.95 3.46 -10.91
CA LYS A 189 15.44 4.82 -10.69
C LYS A 189 15.48 5.64 -11.98
N GLU A 190 16.53 5.51 -12.78
CA GLU A 190 16.64 6.17 -14.08
C GLU A 190 15.62 5.61 -15.08
N ALA A 191 15.41 4.30 -15.11
CA ALA A 191 14.40 3.66 -15.96
C ALA A 191 12.97 4.14 -15.62
N VAL A 192 12.62 4.22 -14.34
CA VAL A 192 11.33 4.76 -13.88
C VAL A 192 11.18 6.23 -14.29
N ARG A 193 12.20 7.07 -14.10
CA ARG A 193 12.17 8.49 -14.51
C ARG A 193 11.99 8.65 -16.03
N ALA A 194 12.62 7.79 -16.82
CA ALA A 194 12.45 7.81 -18.28
C ALA A 194 11.03 7.43 -18.70
N GLN A 195 10.42 6.45 -18.02
CA GLN A 195 9.03 6.06 -18.21
C GLN A 195 8.07 7.22 -17.87
N ASP A 196 8.24 7.86 -16.71
CA ASP A 196 7.44 9.02 -16.28
C ASP A 196 7.51 10.17 -17.29
N ALA A 197 8.71 10.47 -17.79
CA ALA A 197 8.90 11.50 -18.82
C ALA A 197 8.19 11.15 -20.13
N LYS A 198 8.17 9.87 -20.52
CA LYS A 198 7.46 9.41 -21.71
C LYS A 198 5.95 9.51 -21.54
N LEU A 199 5.44 9.11 -20.37
CA LEU A 199 4.04 9.29 -20.01
C LEU A 199 3.62 10.77 -20.07
N ALA A 200 4.41 11.67 -19.46
CA ALA A 200 4.13 13.10 -19.48
C ALA A 200 4.03 13.68 -20.91
N ARG A 201 4.92 13.26 -21.83
CA ARG A 201 4.86 13.66 -23.25
C ARG A 201 3.63 13.14 -23.96
N LEU A 202 3.24 11.88 -23.71
CA LEU A 202 2.03 11.29 -24.29
C LEU A 202 0.77 12.03 -23.81
N LEU A 203 0.73 12.46 -22.55
CA LEU A 203 -0.38 13.26 -22.00
C LEU A 203 -0.40 14.68 -22.54
N ALA A 204 0.76 15.29 -22.82
CA ALA A 204 0.87 16.61 -23.42
C ALA A 204 0.45 16.65 -24.91
N GLY A 205 0.30 15.49 -25.56
CA GLY A 205 -0.06 15.39 -26.98
C GLY A 205 1.12 15.47 -27.94
N ASP A 206 2.36 15.47 -27.45
CA ASP A 206 3.59 15.59 -28.26
C ASP A 206 4.00 14.27 -28.94
N GLY A 207 3.16 13.23 -28.85
CA GLY A 207 3.35 11.95 -29.51
C GLY A 207 2.64 11.88 -30.86
N SER A 208 3.14 12.66 -31.83
CA SER A 208 2.77 12.52 -33.26
C SER A 208 3.66 11.49 -33.95
#